data_AF-A0A963D860-F1
#
_entry.id   AF-A0A963D860-F1
#
_cell.length_a   1.000
_cell.length_b   1.000
_cell.length_c   1.000
_cell.angle_alpha   90.00
_cell.angle_beta   90.00
_cell.angle_gamma   90.00
#
_symmetry.space_group_name_H-M   'P 1'
#
loop_
_entity.id
_entity.type
_entity.pdbx_description
1 polymer ?
#
loop_
_entity_poly.entity_id
_entity_poly.type
_entity_poly.pdbx_seq_one_letter_code
_entity_poly.pdbx_strand_id
1 'polypeptide(L)' 'MLFTLYYILAVVILVLHFTGFLERRRLEWLVYVVALTVFPAVLYL' A
#
# COMPACT_ATOMS: atom_id res chain seq x y z
N MET A 1 -4.45 16.83 1.36
CA MET A 1 -3.75 16.17 2.49
C MET A 1 -3.05 14.95 1.94
N LEU A 2 -1.73 15.01 1.74
CA LEU A 2 -0.98 13.93 1.09
C LEU A 2 -0.99 12.64 1.92
N PHE A 3 -1.04 12.77 3.24
CA PHE A 3 -1.25 11.68 4.19
C PHE A 3 -2.56 10.90 3.95
N THR A 4 -3.68 11.60 3.75
CA THR A 4 -4.97 10.96 3.44
C THR A 4 -4.92 10.17 2.13
N LEU A 5 -4.26 10.72 1.11
CA LEU A 5 -4.11 10.04 -0.18
C LEU A 5 -3.29 8.76 -0.03
N TYR A 6 -2.23 8.81 0.77
CA TYR A 6 -1.40 7.64 1.10
C TYR A 6 -2.22 6.53 1.76
N TYR A 7 -3.07 6.88 2.73
CA TYR A 7 -3.95 5.91 3.40
C TYR A 7 -4.95 5.26 2.45
N ILE A 8 -5.58 6.04 1.57
CA ILE A 8 -6.51 5.50 0.56
C ILE A 8 -5.77 4.48 -0.33
N LEU A 9 -4.57 4.83 -0.78
CA LEU A 9 -3.77 3.97 -1.64
C LEU A 9 -3.32 2.69 -0.92
N ALA A 10 -2.93 2.79 0.37
CA ALA A 10 -2.61 1.63 1.21
C ALA A 10 -3.81 0.68 1.36
N VAL A 11 -5.01 1.22 1.62
CA VAL A 11 -6.24 0.41 1.71
C VAL A 11 -6.52 -0.30 0.38
N VAL A 12 -6.41 0.40 -0.75
CA VAL A 12 -6.61 -0.20 -2.08
C VAL A 12 -5.62 -1.34 -2.33
N ILE A 13 -4.33 -1.15 -2.00
CA ILE A 13 -3.30 -2.19 -2.15
C ILE A 13 -3.60 -3.40 -1.27
N LEU A 14 -4.04 -3.19 -0.03
CA LEU A 14 -4.43 -4.29 0.86
C LEU A 14 -5.63 -5.07 0.33
N VAL A 15 -6.68 -4.38 -0.14
CA VAL A 15 -7.84 -5.03 -0.77
C VAL A 15 -7.43 -5.85 -2.00
N LEU A 16 -6.59 -5.28 -2.86
CA LEU A 16 -6.09 -5.99 -4.05
C LEU A 16 -5.17 -7.18 -3.70
N HIS A 17 -4.46 -7.11 -2.58
CA HIS A 17 -3.66 -8.23 -2.07
C HIS A 17 -4.55 -9.38 -1.61
N PHE A 18 -5.54 -9.10 -0.75
CA PHE A 18 -6.44 -10.14 -0.22
C PHE A 18 -7.36 -10.77 -1.29
N THR A 19 -7.63 -10.06 -2.39
CA THR A 19 -8.37 -10.61 -3.54
C THR A 19 -7.50 -11.47 -4.47
N GLY A 20 -6.20 -11.60 -4.21
CA GLY A 20 -5.24 -12.33 -5.04
C GLY A 20 -4.92 -11.63 -6.38
N PHE A 21 -5.35 -10.38 -6.56
CA PHE A 21 -5.13 -9.63 -7.79
C PHE A 21 -3.66 -9.25 -7.98
N LEU A 22 -2.97 -8.91 -6.89
CA LEU A 22 -1.53 -8.61 -6.92
C LEU A 22 -0.71 -9.85 -7.30
N GLU A 23 -1.02 -11.01 -6.73
CA GLU A 23 -0.35 -12.28 -7.00
C GLU A 23 -0.45 -12.67 -8.48
N ARG A 24 -1.67 -12.63 -9.04
CA ARG A 24 -1.93 -12.95 -10.46
C ARG A 24 -1.15 -12.06 -11.43
N ARG A 25 -0.75 -10.86 -11.01
CA ARG A 25 -0.03 -9.88 -11.84
C ARG A 25 1.45 -9.75 -11.47
N ARG A 26 1.96 -10.59 -10.54
CA ARG A 26 3.33 -10.50 -10.02
C ARG A 26 3.64 -9.13 -9.39
N LEU A 27 2.63 -8.50 -8.79
CA LEU A 27 2.68 -7.16 -8.17
C LEU A 27 2.68 -7.21 -6.64
N GLU A 28 2.86 -8.38 -6.02
CA GLU A 28 2.90 -8.53 -4.57
C GLU A 28 3.96 -7.67 -3.90
N TRP A 29 5.03 -7.34 -4.63
CA TRP A 29 6.07 -6.44 -4.17
C TRP A 29 5.56 -5.06 -3.76
N LEU A 30 4.40 -4.62 -4.28
CA LEU A 30 3.75 -3.38 -3.86
C LEU A 30 3.37 -3.39 -2.37
N VAL A 31 3.02 -4.55 -1.80
CA VAL A 31 2.72 -4.67 -0.37
C VAL A 31 3.97 -4.38 0.46
N TYR A 32 5.14 -4.88 0.04
CA TYR A 32 6.40 -4.61 0.74
C TYR A 32 6.79 -3.13 0.66
N VAL A 33 6.56 -2.47 -0.48
CA VAL A 33 6.83 -1.02 -0.62
C VAL A 33 5.90 -0.20 0.28
N VAL A 34 4.61 -0.54 0.32
CA VAL A 34 3.67 0.12 1.24
C VAL A 34 4.09 -0.12 2.70
N ALA A 35 4.43 -1.35 3.07
CA ALA A 35 4.87 -1.68 4.42
C ALA A 35 6.16 -0.93 4.83
N LEU A 36 7.10 -0.76 3.90
CA LEU A 36 8.33 0.01 4.16
C LEU A 36 8.05 1.50 4.31
N THR A 37 7.11 2.04 3.52
CA THR A 37 6.82 3.48 3.45
C THR A 37 5.78 3.94 4.49
N VAL A 38 5.05 3.03 5.14
CA VAL A 38 3.99 3.42 6.09
C VAL A 38 4.55 4.17 7.29
N PHE A 39 5.70 3.74 7.81
CA PHE A 39 6.35 4.40 8.95
C PHE A 39 6.80 5.82 8.62
N PRO A 40 7.59 6.07 7.56
CA PRO A 40 7.95 7.44 7.21
C PRO A 40 6.72 8.29 6.83
N ALA A 41 5.68 7.69 6.22
CA ALA A 41 4.44 8.40 5.93
C ALA A 41 3.68 8.82 7.20
N VAL A 42 3.72 8.03 8.28
CA VAL A 42 3.10 8.41 9.56
C VAL A 42 3.91 9.44 10.33
N LEU A 43 5.24 9.42 10.19
CA LEU A 43 6.12 10.28 10.97
C LEU A 43 6.32 11.68 10.37
N TYR A 44 6.28 11.81 9.05
CA TYR A 44 6.72 13.04 8.36
C TYR A 44 5.66 13.70 7.47
N LEU A 45 4.46 13.13 7.37
CA LEU A 45 3.44 13.49 6.39
C LEU A 45 2.11 13.87 7.06
#